data_AF-A0A1M7Z9P4-F1
#
_entry.id   AF-A0A1M7Z9P4-F1
#
_cell.length_a   1.000
_cell.length_b   1.000
_cell.length_c   1.000
_cell.angle_alpha   90.00
_cell.angle_beta   90.00
_cell.angle_gamma   90.00
#
_symmetry.space_group_name_H-M   'P 1'
#
loop_
_entity.id
_entity.type
_entity.pdbx_description
1 polymer ?
#
loop_
_entity_poly.entity_id
_entity_poly.type
_entity_poly.pdbx_seq_one_letter_code
_entity_poly.pdbx_strand_id
1 'polypeptide(L)'
;MKTKIALAIGCMAFGLAATSCSEKGKSEEKELIEVKVNVAEEKAEMKADLRELEAEIDMKIAELEAKREKANAEMKAEIDKMEADLKDEKSDIEKVLADIENASENTWTDVKNSVNKTTRDIEAEWKNFKAEVDETFDGDGK
;
A
#
# COMPACT_ATOMS: atom_id res chain seq x y z
N MET A 1 4.90 -48.22 -27.54
CA MET A 1 5.89 -49.20 -27.07
C MET A 1 6.88 -48.50 -26.16
N LYS A 2 7.30 -49.22 -25.12
CA LYS A 2 7.97 -48.72 -23.92
C LYS A 2 9.43 -48.39 -24.24
N THR A 3 9.91 -47.20 -23.89
CA THR A 3 11.35 -46.93 -23.78
C THR A 3 11.64 -46.45 -22.37
N LYS A 4 11.93 -47.43 -21.51
CA LYS A 4 12.74 -47.21 -20.31
C LYS A 4 14.19 -47.23 -20.77
N ILE A 5 14.90 -46.12 -20.61
CA ILE A 5 16.37 -46.11 -20.61
C ILE A 5 16.78 -45.46 -19.30
N ALA A 6 17.02 -46.32 -18.32
CA ALA A 6 17.93 -46.02 -17.23
C ALA A 6 19.34 -46.18 -17.81
N LEU A 7 20.20 -45.19 -17.62
CA LEU A 7 21.63 -45.37 -17.84
C LEU A 7 22.39 -44.75 -16.66
N ALA A 8 23.32 -45.58 -16.20
CA ALA A 8 23.91 -45.61 -14.89
C ALA A 8 24.78 -44.39 -14.58
N ILE A 9 24.62 -43.90 -13.36
CA ILE A 9 25.60 -43.06 -12.68
C ILE A 9 26.74 -43.98 -12.26
N GLY A 10 27.89 -43.86 -12.90
CA GLY A 10 29.06 -44.66 -12.57
C GLY A 10 30.30 -44.23 -13.36
N CYS A 11 31.08 -43.31 -12.79
CA CYS A 11 32.55 -43.20 -12.82
C CYS A 11 32.88 -41.86 -12.12
N MET A 12 33.29 -41.90 -10.86
CA MET A 12 34.68 -42.10 -10.40
C MET A 12 35.55 -40.87 -10.67
N ALA A 13 36.08 -40.36 -9.56
CA ALA A 13 36.90 -39.17 -9.40
C ALA A 13 38.08 -39.08 -10.38
N PHE A 14 38.43 -37.86 -10.80
CA PHE A 14 39.63 -37.10 -10.38
C PHE A 14 39.81 -35.94 -11.36
N GLY A 15 40.04 -34.72 -10.84
CA GLY A 15 40.37 -33.59 -11.70
C GLY A 15 40.29 -32.24 -10.99
N LEU A 16 41.16 -32.00 -9.99
CA LEU A 16 41.51 -30.63 -9.62
C LEU A 16 42.51 -30.10 -10.64
N ALA A 17 42.06 -29.20 -11.52
CA ALA A 17 42.93 -28.21 -12.16
C ALA A 17 42.10 -27.01 -12.69
N ALA A 18 42.37 -25.86 -12.07
CA ALA A 18 42.47 -24.52 -12.65
C ALA A 18 41.38 -23.98 -13.61
N THR A 19 40.68 -22.96 -13.10
CA THR A 19 40.10 -21.79 -13.81
C THR A 19 39.19 -22.05 -15.01
N SER A 20 37.88 -21.93 -14.77
CA SER A 20 36.96 -21.25 -15.70
C SER A 20 35.75 -20.75 -14.91
N CYS A 21 35.80 -19.47 -14.53
CA CYS A 21 34.57 -18.71 -14.30
C CYS A 21 33.89 -18.52 -15.65
N SER A 22 32.76 -19.18 -15.88
CA SER A 22 31.82 -18.75 -16.91
C SER A 22 30.39 -19.23 -16.61
N GLU A 23 29.47 -18.26 -16.61
CA GLU A 23 28.02 -18.40 -16.81
C GLU A 23 27.13 -19.02 -15.72
N LYS A 24 27.31 -18.56 -14.47
CA LYS A 24 26.21 -18.59 -13.47
C LYS A 24 25.79 -17.25 -12.89
N GLY A 25 26.46 -16.14 -13.25
CA GLY A 25 26.14 -14.81 -12.73
C GLY A 25 25.04 -14.05 -13.47
N LYS A 26 24.74 -14.38 -14.74
CA LYS A 26 23.85 -13.55 -15.58
C LYS A 26 22.34 -13.74 -15.35
N SER A 27 21.90 -14.85 -14.75
CA SER A 27 20.47 -15.13 -14.55
C SER A 27 19.98 -14.62 -13.20
N GLU A 28 20.71 -14.92 -12.12
CA GLU A 28 20.38 -14.46 -10.77
C GLU A 28 20.50 -12.94 -10.64
N GLU A 29 21.52 -12.32 -11.26
CA GLU A 29 21.67 -10.86 -11.22
C GLU A 29 20.52 -10.14 -11.96
N LYS A 30 20.06 -10.67 -13.09
CA LYS A 30 18.92 -10.10 -13.83
C LYS A 30 17.60 -10.24 -13.08
N GLU A 31 17.33 -11.42 -12.53
CA GLU A 31 16.12 -11.67 -11.76
C GLU A 31 16.07 -10.80 -10.50
N LEU A 32 17.20 -10.68 -9.79
CA LEU A 32 17.30 -9.75 -8.66
C LEU A 32 17.04 -8.31 -9.11
N ILE A 33 17.72 -7.82 -10.15
CA ILE A 33 17.53 -6.45 -10.66
C ILE A 33 16.07 -6.19 -11.07
N GLU A 34 15.44 -7.12 -11.79
CA GLU A 34 14.04 -7.01 -12.23
C GLU A 34 13.08 -6.96 -11.03
N VAL A 35 13.31 -7.79 -10.01
CA VAL A 35 12.55 -7.74 -8.75
C VAL A 35 12.75 -6.41 -8.02
N LYS A 36 13.99 -5.88 -7.93
CA LYS A 36 14.24 -4.59 -7.27
C LYS A 36 13.52 -3.43 -7.97
N VAL A 37 13.57 -3.42 -9.30
CA VAL A 37 12.90 -2.39 -10.11
C VAL A 37 11.40 -2.45 -9.89
N ASN A 38 10.80 -3.63 -9.95
CA ASN A 38 9.36 -3.82 -9.74
C ASN A 38 8.93 -3.36 -8.33
N VAL A 39 9.67 -3.73 -7.28
CA VAL A 39 9.38 -3.27 -5.92
C VAL A 39 9.50 -1.75 -5.79
N ALA A 40 10.50 -1.14 -6.42
CA ALA A 40 10.67 0.32 -6.38
C ALA A 40 9.55 1.07 -7.11
N GLU A 41 9.11 0.56 -8.27
CA GLU A 41 8.00 1.11 -9.04
C GLU A 41 6.68 0.99 -8.26
N GLU A 42 6.34 -0.21 -7.75
CA GLU A 42 5.12 -0.41 -6.96
C GLU A 42 5.10 0.45 -5.68
N LYS A 43 6.26 0.65 -5.03
CA LYS A 43 6.38 1.57 -3.89
C LYS A 43 6.07 3.01 -4.29
N ALA A 44 6.55 3.45 -5.45
CA ALA A 44 6.34 4.81 -5.92
C ALA A 44 4.86 5.05 -6.25
N GLU A 45 4.21 4.08 -6.91
CA GLU A 45 2.78 4.11 -7.21
C GLU A 45 1.95 4.16 -5.93
N MET A 46 2.16 3.24 -4.98
CA MET A 46 1.41 3.24 -3.72
C MET A 46 1.61 4.52 -2.90
N LYS A 47 2.83 5.08 -2.90
CA LYS A 47 3.06 6.37 -2.25
C LYS A 47 2.28 7.49 -2.92
N ALA A 48 2.18 7.49 -4.25
CA ALA A 48 1.42 8.51 -4.97
C ALA A 48 -0.08 8.42 -4.63
N ASP A 49 -0.65 7.21 -4.70
CA ASP A 49 -2.08 6.98 -4.40
C ASP A 49 -2.43 7.37 -2.95
N LEU A 50 -1.58 7.01 -1.99
CA LEU A 50 -1.78 7.39 -0.58
C LEU A 50 -1.66 8.89 -0.34
N ARG A 51 -0.78 9.59 -1.07
CA ARG A 51 -0.65 11.05 -0.98
C ARG A 51 -1.85 11.76 -1.63
N GLU A 52 -2.41 11.20 -2.68
CA GLU A 52 -3.66 11.69 -3.26
C GLU A 52 -4.81 11.56 -2.25
N LEU A 53 -4.94 10.39 -1.61
CA LEU A 53 -5.95 10.17 -0.57
C LEU A 53 -5.78 11.10 0.63
N GLU A 54 -4.54 11.30 1.11
CA GLU A 54 -4.22 12.28 2.17
C GLU A 54 -4.67 13.70 1.79
N ALA A 55 -4.45 14.11 0.54
CA ALA A 55 -4.86 15.41 0.05
C ALA A 55 -6.38 15.55 -0.05
N GLU A 56 -7.09 14.48 -0.44
CA GLU A 56 -8.56 14.46 -0.43
C GLU A 56 -9.13 14.62 0.98
N ILE A 57 -8.54 13.95 1.97
CA ILE A 57 -8.88 14.12 3.40
C ILE A 57 -8.67 15.57 3.84
N ASP A 58 -7.52 16.16 3.54
CA ASP A 58 -7.23 17.56 3.89
C ASP A 58 -8.25 18.53 3.28
N MET A 59 -8.65 18.30 2.03
CA MET A 59 -9.71 19.08 1.39
C MET A 59 -11.05 18.94 2.11
N LYS A 60 -11.41 17.74 2.57
CA LYS A 60 -12.67 17.53 3.30
C LYS A 60 -12.67 18.15 4.68
N ILE A 61 -11.56 18.09 5.40
CA ILE A 61 -11.39 18.81 6.67
C ILE A 61 -11.60 20.31 6.44
N ALA A 62 -10.97 20.90 5.42
CA ALA A 62 -11.13 22.32 5.12
C ALA A 62 -12.58 22.70 4.74
N GLU A 63 -13.29 21.83 3.99
CA GLU A 63 -14.71 22.01 3.68
C GLU A 63 -15.59 21.99 4.94
N LEU A 64 -15.33 21.07 5.87
CA LEU A 64 -16.03 20.96 7.14
C LEU A 64 -15.77 22.18 8.03
N GLU A 65 -14.52 22.61 8.17
CA GLU A 65 -14.16 23.82 8.92
C GLU A 65 -14.92 25.06 8.39
N ALA A 66 -15.01 25.21 7.06
CA ALA A 66 -15.74 26.30 6.44
C ALA A 66 -17.26 26.23 6.70
N LYS A 67 -17.85 25.02 6.77
CA LYS A 67 -19.25 24.82 7.16
C LYS A 67 -19.45 25.11 8.66
N ARG A 68 -18.48 24.73 9.50
CA ARG A 68 -18.52 24.92 10.96
C ARG A 68 -18.71 26.38 11.35
N GLU A 69 -18.05 27.30 10.65
CA GLU A 69 -18.16 28.74 10.93
C GLU A 69 -19.60 29.29 10.83
N LYS A 70 -20.45 28.65 10.02
CA LYS A 70 -21.86 29.06 9.81
C LYS A 70 -22.86 28.18 10.55
N ALA A 71 -22.39 27.10 11.17
CA ALA A 71 -23.21 26.09 11.82
C ALA A 71 -23.71 26.54 13.21
N ASN A 72 -24.86 25.98 13.62
CA ASN A 72 -25.34 26.09 14.98
C ASN A 72 -24.52 25.20 15.94
N ALA A 73 -24.78 25.26 17.25
CA ALA A 73 -23.97 24.53 18.22
C ALA A 73 -24.01 23.00 18.08
N GLU A 74 -25.16 22.45 17.65
CA GLU A 74 -25.35 21.01 17.45
C GLU A 74 -24.56 20.53 16.22
N MET A 75 -24.76 21.18 15.08
CA MET A 75 -24.02 20.90 13.85
C MET A 75 -22.51 21.09 14.03
N LYS A 76 -22.06 22.06 14.86
CA LYS A 76 -20.64 22.22 15.17
C LYS A 76 -20.06 20.99 15.86
N ALA A 77 -20.79 20.39 16.79
CA ALA A 77 -20.32 19.18 17.47
C ALA A 77 -20.22 17.98 16.51
N GLU A 78 -21.18 17.82 15.60
CA GLU A 78 -21.12 16.78 14.57
C GLU A 78 -19.96 17.01 13.60
N ILE A 79 -19.70 18.27 13.21
CA ILE A 79 -18.53 18.63 12.39
C ILE A 79 -17.22 18.32 13.12
N ASP A 80 -17.11 18.66 14.40
CA ASP A 80 -15.91 18.39 15.19
C ASP A 80 -15.64 16.88 15.29
N LYS A 81 -16.70 16.05 15.38
CA LYS A 81 -16.60 14.58 15.32
C LYS A 81 -16.09 14.11 13.96
N MET A 82 -16.72 14.55 12.88
CA MET A 82 -16.32 14.20 11.52
C MET A 82 -14.87 14.61 11.21
N GLU A 83 -14.44 15.80 11.66
CA GLU A 83 -13.05 16.24 11.51
C GLU A 83 -12.07 15.35 12.29
N ALA A 84 -12.48 14.84 13.46
CA ALA A 84 -11.63 13.95 14.26
C ALA A 84 -11.46 12.60 13.56
N ASP A 85 -12.54 12.01 13.05
CA ASP A 85 -12.50 10.75 12.31
C ASP A 85 -11.58 10.87 11.07
N LEU A 86 -11.70 11.94 10.29
CA LEU A 86 -10.82 12.22 9.15
C LEU A 86 -9.34 12.41 9.54
N LYS A 87 -9.06 13.00 10.71
CA LYS A 87 -7.68 13.15 11.22
C LYS A 87 -7.08 11.80 11.61
N ASP A 88 -7.89 10.89 12.13
CA ASP A 88 -7.47 9.53 12.45
C ASP A 88 -7.16 8.74 11.17
N GLU A 89 -8.03 8.81 10.14
CA GLU A 89 -7.77 8.23 8.81
C GLU A 89 -6.45 8.74 8.20
N LYS A 90 -6.21 10.06 8.29
CA LYS A 90 -4.96 10.68 7.83
C LYS A 90 -3.74 10.11 8.56
N SER A 91 -3.83 9.92 9.87
CA SER A 91 -2.73 9.33 10.66
C SER A 91 -2.45 7.89 10.24
N ASP A 92 -3.47 7.12 9.88
CA ASP A 92 -3.28 5.75 9.38
C ASP A 92 -2.60 5.72 8.00
N ILE A 93 -2.91 6.68 7.12
CA ILE A 93 -2.18 6.88 5.86
C ILE A 93 -0.70 7.20 6.12
N GLU A 94 -0.41 8.11 7.04
CA GLU A 94 0.97 8.48 7.39
C GLU A 94 1.78 7.28 7.90
N LYS A 95 1.15 6.41 8.71
CA LYS A 95 1.79 5.17 9.20
C LYS A 95 2.12 4.22 8.04
N VAL A 96 1.16 3.95 7.14
CA VAL A 96 1.43 3.02 6.03
C VAL A 96 2.40 3.61 5.00
N LEU A 97 2.45 4.93 4.82
CA LEU A 97 3.49 5.61 4.04
C LEU A 97 4.89 5.37 4.63
N ALA A 98 5.02 5.46 5.96
CA ALA A 98 6.26 5.15 6.66
C ALA A 98 6.65 3.67 6.52
N ASP A 99 5.68 2.75 6.56
CA ASP A 99 5.92 1.32 6.35
C ASP A 99 6.43 1.05 4.91
N ILE A 100 5.84 1.69 3.89
CA ILE A 100 6.31 1.59 2.49
C ILE A 100 7.75 2.08 2.35
N GLU A 101 8.09 3.20 3.01
CA GLU A 101 9.45 3.75 2.97
C GLU A 101 10.47 2.80 3.59
N ASN A 102 10.14 2.19 4.72
CA ASN A 102 11.05 1.29 5.45
C ASN A 102 11.05 -0.15 4.93
N ALA A 103 10.12 -0.53 4.03
CA ALA A 103 10.04 -1.88 3.52
C ALA A 103 11.30 -2.31 2.76
N SER A 104 11.76 -3.53 2.98
CA SER A 104 12.73 -4.19 2.11
C SER A 104 12.02 -5.05 1.06
N GLU A 105 12.75 -5.55 0.06
CA GLU A 105 12.23 -6.53 -0.92
C GLU A 105 11.59 -7.74 -0.22
N ASN A 106 12.17 -8.20 0.89
CA ASN A 106 11.70 -9.38 1.62
C ASN A 106 10.45 -9.12 2.46
N THR A 107 10.17 -7.87 2.84
CA THR A 107 9.00 -7.49 3.65
C THR A 107 7.91 -6.85 2.80
N TRP A 108 8.12 -6.75 1.49
CA TRP A 108 7.27 -5.97 0.60
C TRP A 108 5.85 -6.51 0.51
N THR A 109 5.70 -7.84 0.44
CA THR A 109 4.38 -8.49 0.39
C THR A 109 3.53 -8.17 1.63
N ASP A 110 4.13 -8.15 2.81
CA ASP A 110 3.42 -7.88 4.06
C ASP A 110 3.00 -6.41 4.14
N VAL A 111 3.89 -5.49 3.75
CA VAL A 111 3.57 -4.06 3.68
C VAL A 111 2.47 -3.79 2.66
N LYS A 112 2.52 -4.41 1.48
CA LYS A 112 1.46 -4.34 0.46
C LYS A 112 0.11 -4.80 1.01
N ASN A 113 0.09 -5.89 1.78
CA ASN A 113 -1.14 -6.36 2.41
C ASN A 113 -1.65 -5.39 3.48
N SER A 114 -0.76 -4.77 4.25
CA SER A 114 -1.10 -3.74 5.24
C SER A 114 -1.75 -2.53 4.57
N VAL A 115 -1.10 -1.96 3.55
CA VAL A 115 -1.60 -0.83 2.75
C VAL A 115 -2.98 -1.15 2.18
N ASN A 116 -3.13 -2.29 1.51
CA ASN A 116 -4.40 -2.70 0.92
C ASN A 116 -5.53 -2.86 1.96
N LYS A 117 -5.19 -3.26 3.19
CA LYS A 117 -6.17 -3.34 4.27
C LYS A 117 -6.57 -1.95 4.73
N THR A 118 -5.60 -1.09 5.05
CA THR A 118 -5.84 0.29 5.49
C THR A 118 -6.66 1.07 4.46
N THR A 119 -6.33 0.99 3.17
CA THR A 119 -7.11 1.67 2.12
C THR A 119 -8.56 1.16 2.07
N ARG A 120 -8.82 -0.13 2.26
CA ARG A 120 -10.20 -0.67 2.30
C ARG A 120 -10.97 -0.22 3.53
N ASP A 121 -10.29 -0.15 4.67
CA ASP A 121 -10.90 0.31 5.92
C ASP A 121 -11.29 1.80 5.77
N ILE A 122 -10.38 2.64 5.25
CA ILE A 122 -10.67 4.05 4.92
C ILE A 122 -11.80 4.18 3.89
N GLU A 123 -11.82 3.37 2.82
CA GLU A 123 -12.91 3.39 1.83
C GLU A 123 -14.27 3.06 2.45
N ALA A 124 -14.31 2.23 3.50
CA ALA A 124 -15.53 1.91 4.22
C ALA A 124 -15.96 3.08 5.12
N GLU A 125 -15.01 3.67 5.84
CA GLU A 125 -15.23 4.86 6.68
C GLU A 125 -15.70 6.06 5.83
N TRP A 126 -15.10 6.28 4.66
CA TRP A 126 -15.49 7.33 3.73
C TRP A 126 -16.94 7.21 3.23
N LYS A 127 -17.45 5.99 3.09
CA LYS A 127 -18.87 5.76 2.74
C LYS A 127 -19.78 6.16 3.89
N ASN A 128 -19.40 5.86 5.12
CA ASN A 128 -20.14 6.25 6.32
C ASN A 128 -20.08 7.77 6.50
N PHE A 129 -18.89 8.37 6.38
CA PHE A 129 -18.68 9.80 6.42
C PHE A 129 -19.57 10.55 5.43
N LYS A 130 -19.64 10.09 4.17
CA LYS A 130 -20.56 10.69 3.18
C LYS A 130 -22.02 10.65 3.62
N ALA A 131 -22.46 9.53 4.19
CA ALA A 131 -23.82 9.41 4.72
C ALA A 131 -24.05 10.36 5.91
N GLU A 132 -23.10 10.45 6.85
CA GLU A 132 -23.17 11.37 7.99
C GLU A 132 -23.22 12.84 7.55
N VAL A 133 -22.43 13.22 6.53
CA VAL A 133 -22.46 14.56 5.93
C VAL A 133 -23.81 14.84 5.28
N ASP A 134 -24.34 13.92 4.47
CA ASP A 134 -25.64 14.10 3.81
C ASP A 134 -26.76 14.23 4.85
N GLU A 135 -26.75 13.42 5.91
CA GLU A 135 -27.71 13.51 7.01
C GLU A 135 -27.60 14.85 7.76
N THR A 136 -26.38 15.29 8.07
CA THR A 136 -26.13 16.50 8.86
C THR A 136 -26.47 17.78 8.10
N PHE A 137 -26.20 17.84 6.79
CA PHE A 137 -26.30 19.08 6.02
C PHE A 137 -27.47 19.14 5.04
N ASP A 138 -27.95 17.99 4.55
CA ASP A 138 -29.07 17.93 3.60
C ASP A 138 -30.37 17.44 4.29
N GLY A 139 -30.27 16.89 5.50
CA GLY A 139 -31.41 16.47 6.33
C GLY A 139 -32.28 17.62 6.86
N ASP A 140 -31.73 18.83 6.98
CA ASP A 140 -32.42 20.04 7.48
C ASP A 140 -33.41 20.67 6.47
N GLY A 141 -33.62 20.02 5.32
CA GLY A 141 -34.56 20.45 4.27
C GLY A 141 -36.00 19.93 4.38
N LYS A 142 -36.42 19.33 5.51
CA LYS A 142 -37.78 18.78 5.72
C LYS A 142 -38.48 19.33 6.96
#